data_AF-A0A0T6A607-F1
#
_entry.id   AF-A0A0T6A607-F1
#
_cell.length_a   1.000
_cell.length_b   1.000
_cell.length_c   1.000
_cell.angle_alpha   90.00
_cell.angle_beta   90.00
_cell.angle_gamma   90.00
#
_symmetry.space_group_name_H-M   'P 1'
#
loop_
_entity.id
_entity.type
_entity.pdbx_description
1 polymer ?
#
loop_
_entity_poly.entity_id
_entity_poly.type
_entity_poly.pdbx_seq_one_letter_code
_entity_poly.pdbx_strand_id
1 'polypeptide(L)'
;MHIEDGRELIERLERGPGEEFRIFATEGGIAIQLFRRTPGGEWVPGEERLEIPASLLDRLREILHEAEERPALDPRAAAPRAPFVNASEEEFGRILDFYQIEWQYEPRSFPLEQNGQGEVTESFTPDFYLPQFDVYIELTTLKQDLVTRKNRKIRRLRELYPAVNLKVFYGRDYRKLLERFGIVQKQ
;
A
#
# COMPACT_ATOMS: atom_id res chain seq x y z
N MET A 1 -14.99 8.83 -15.64
CA MET A 1 -14.30 7.61 -16.07
C MET A 1 -13.26 8.00 -17.08
N HIS A 2 -11.97 7.94 -16.71
CA HIS A 2 -10.86 8.27 -17.60
C HIS A 2 -10.30 6.95 -18.11
N ILE A 3 -10.47 6.68 -19.40
CA ILE A 3 -10.03 5.42 -20.02
C ILE A 3 -8.65 5.64 -20.62
N GLU A 4 -7.67 4.84 -20.20
CA GLU A 4 -6.33 4.77 -20.78
C GLU A 4 -5.96 3.32 -21.07
N ASP A 5 -5.41 3.08 -22.25
CA ASP A 5 -5.08 1.73 -22.73
C ASP A 5 -6.25 0.73 -22.62
N GLY A 6 -7.47 1.22 -22.89
CA GLY A 6 -8.71 0.42 -22.81
C GLY A 6 -9.16 0.06 -21.39
N ARG A 7 -8.50 0.59 -20.35
CA ARG A 7 -8.80 0.32 -18.94
C ARG A 7 -9.19 1.59 -18.21
N GLU A 8 -10.02 1.48 -17.19
CA GLU A 8 -10.39 2.62 -16.36
C GLU A 8 -9.25 2.98 -15.40
N LEU A 9 -8.68 4.17 -15.58
CA LEU A 9 -7.65 4.72 -14.71
C LEU A 9 -8.28 5.19 -13.39
N ILE A 10 -7.78 4.63 -12.29
CA ILE A 10 -8.18 4.94 -10.92
C ILE A 10 -7.33 6.08 -10.36
N GLU A 11 -6.00 5.96 -10.46
CA GLU A 11 -5.06 6.87 -9.80
C GLU A 11 -3.70 6.85 -10.53
N ARG A 12 -3.02 8.00 -10.52
CA ARG A 12 -1.62 8.12 -10.92
C ARG A 12 -0.77 8.48 -9.71
N LEU A 13 0.36 7.82 -9.56
CA LEU A 13 1.31 8.05 -8.47
C LEU A 13 2.67 8.33 -9.09
N GLU A 14 3.18 9.55 -8.91
CA GLU A 14 4.53 9.91 -9.37
C GLU A 14 5.57 9.07 -8.63
N ARG A 15 6.45 8.40 -9.38
CA ARG A 15 7.57 7.61 -8.85
C ARG A 15 8.86 8.43 -8.85
N GLY A 16 9.03 9.26 -9.87
CA GLY A 16 10.21 10.08 -10.04
C GLY A 16 10.19 10.80 -11.39
N PRO A 17 11.28 11.50 -11.74
CA PRO A 17 11.37 12.24 -12.99
C PRO A 17 11.09 11.35 -14.21
N GLY A 18 9.94 11.54 -14.84
CA GLY A 18 9.52 10.76 -16.00
C GLY A 18 9.09 9.34 -15.68
N GLU A 19 8.73 9.01 -14.44
CA GLU A 19 8.19 7.71 -14.07
C GLU A 19 6.96 7.87 -13.17
N GLU A 20 5.89 7.13 -13.46
CA GLU A 20 4.67 7.12 -12.64
C GLU A 20 4.05 5.72 -12.61
N PHE A 21 3.48 5.33 -11.48
CA PHE A 21 2.56 4.20 -11.43
C PHE A 21 1.17 4.66 -11.84
N ARG A 22 0.49 3.83 -12.63
CA ARG A 22 -0.93 3.96 -12.93
C ARG A 22 -1.68 2.78 -12.35
N ILE A 23 -2.78 3.09 -11.67
CA ILE A 23 -3.69 2.09 -11.10
C ILE A 23 -4.91 2.03 -12.00
N PHE A 24 -5.27 0.83 -12.43
CA PHE A 24 -6.40 0.57 -13.32
C PHE A 24 -7.41 -0.36 -12.66
N ALA A 25 -8.69 -0.14 -12.94
CA ALA A 25 -9.70 -1.16 -12.71
C ALA A 25 -9.54 -2.28 -13.75
N THR A 26 -9.79 -3.51 -13.32
CA THR A 26 -9.80 -4.70 -14.19
C THR A 26 -11.05 -5.53 -13.88
N GLU A 27 -11.40 -6.47 -14.76
CA GLU A 27 -12.56 -7.35 -14.56
C GLU A 27 -12.48 -8.14 -13.23
N GLY A 28 -11.26 -8.49 -12.80
CA GLY A 28 -11.03 -9.33 -11.62
C GLY A 28 -10.42 -8.61 -10.42
N GLY A 29 -10.27 -7.28 -10.41
CA GLY A 29 -9.49 -6.59 -9.37
C GLY A 29 -8.94 -5.24 -9.82
N ILE A 30 -7.74 -4.89 -9.35
CA ILE A 30 -6.99 -3.73 -9.85
C ILE A 30 -5.64 -4.16 -10.44
N ALA A 31 -5.12 -3.37 -11.37
CA ALA A 31 -3.76 -3.49 -11.85
C ALA A 31 -2.97 -2.24 -11.50
N ILE A 32 -1.75 -2.40 -11.00
CA ILE A 32 -0.78 -1.33 -10.83
C ILE A 32 0.31 -1.56 -11.87
N GLN A 33 0.60 -0.56 -12.70
CA GLN A 33 1.60 -0.67 -13.75
C GLN A 33 2.49 0.56 -13.77
N LEU A 34 3.81 0.35 -13.88
CA LEU A 34 4.76 1.43 -14.06
C LEU A 34 4.69 1.97 -15.48
N PHE A 35 4.75 3.29 -15.63
CA PHE A 35 4.87 4.00 -16.89
C PHE A 35 6.12 4.88 -16.86
N ARG A 36 6.81 4.94 -18.00
CA ARG A 36 8.00 5.76 -18.19
C ARG A 36 7.78 6.77 -19.30
N ARG A 37 8.26 7.98 -19.10
CA ARG A 37 8.20 9.06 -20.08
C ARG A 37 9.44 8.99 -20.95
N THR A 38 9.23 8.80 -22.24
CA THR A 38 10.30 8.83 -23.24
C THR A 38 10.86 10.25 -23.39
N PRO A 39 12.07 10.42 -23.97
CA PRO A 39 12.60 11.75 -24.30
C PRO A 39 11.69 12.58 -25.21
N GLY A 40 10.86 11.92 -26.04
CA GLY A 40 9.84 12.56 -26.88
C GLY A 40 8.61 13.04 -26.10
N GLY A 41 8.53 12.77 -24.80
CA GLY A 41 7.45 13.18 -23.92
C GLY A 41 6.28 12.19 -23.82
N GLU A 42 6.32 11.09 -24.58
CA GLU A 42 5.30 10.03 -24.58
C GLU A 42 5.45 9.12 -23.36
N TRP A 43 4.33 8.64 -22.82
CA TRP A 43 4.34 7.66 -21.73
C TRP A 43 4.19 6.25 -22.29
N VAL A 44 5.11 5.37 -21.93
CA VAL A 44 5.11 3.95 -22.32
C VAL A 44 4.99 3.06 -21.09
N PRO A 45 4.19 1.97 -21.15
CA PRO A 45 4.09 1.03 -20.06
C PRO A 45 5.40 0.25 -19.89
N GLY A 46 5.84 0.09 -18.64
CA GLY A 46 6.88 -0.86 -18.25
C GLY A 46 6.36 -2.29 -18.13
N GLU A 47 7.28 -3.23 -18.01
CA GLU A 47 7.00 -4.65 -17.75
C GLU A 47 6.53 -4.88 -16.29
N GLU A 48 6.82 -3.94 -15.40
CA GLU A 48 6.46 -3.98 -13.99
C GLU A 48 4.95 -3.75 -13.81
N ARG A 49 4.19 -4.85 -13.78
CA ARG A 49 2.75 -4.86 -13.55
C ARG A 49 2.40 -5.83 -12.42
N LEU A 50 1.67 -5.31 -11.43
CA LEU A 50 1.08 -6.07 -10.35
C LEU A 50 -0.43 -6.15 -10.56
N GLU A 51 -0.97 -7.36 -10.68
CA GLU A 51 -2.41 -7.58 -10.59
C GLU A 51 -2.80 -7.94 -9.16
N ILE A 52 -3.79 -7.24 -8.63
CA ILE A 52 -4.32 -7.49 -7.29
C ILE A 52 -5.77 -7.95 -7.46
N PRO A 53 -6.05 -9.26 -7.34
CA PRO A 53 -7.40 -9.78 -7.49
C PRO A 53 -8.35 -9.23 -6.44
N ALA A 54 -9.61 -9.01 -6.81
CA ALA A 54 -10.68 -8.57 -5.93
C ALA A 54 -10.83 -9.50 -4.72
N SER A 55 -10.63 -10.81 -4.89
CA SER A 55 -10.66 -11.79 -3.81
C SER A 55 -9.58 -11.55 -2.73
N LEU A 56 -8.38 -11.14 -3.14
CA LEU A 56 -7.32 -10.73 -2.21
C LEU A 56 -7.74 -9.46 -1.46
N LEU A 57 -8.37 -8.53 -2.15
CA LEU A 57 -8.84 -7.27 -1.57
C LEU A 57 -10.00 -7.47 -0.59
N ASP A 58 -10.92 -8.38 -0.91
CA ASP A 58 -12.03 -8.77 -0.04
C ASP A 58 -11.52 -9.43 1.24
N ARG A 59 -10.56 -10.34 1.10
CA ARG A 59 -9.93 -11.01 2.22
C ARG A 59 -9.16 -10.03 3.11
N LEU A 60 -8.40 -9.11 2.52
CA LEU A 60 -7.74 -8.03 3.27
C LEU A 60 -8.72 -7.22 4.09
N ARG A 61 -9.86 -6.85 3.51
CA ARG A 61 -10.90 -6.11 4.24
C ARG A 61 -11.42 -6.90 5.44
N GLU A 62 -11.71 -8.18 5.28
CA GLU A 62 -12.18 -9.05 6.38
C GLU A 62 -11.17 -9.06 7.53
N ILE A 63 -9.90 -9.28 7.20
CA ILE A 63 -8.82 -9.32 8.17
C ILE A 63 -8.65 -7.96 8.88
N LEU A 64 -8.64 -6.86 8.11
CA LEU A 64 -8.53 -5.52 8.66
C LEU A 64 -9.73 -5.19 9.57
N HIS A 65 -10.93 -5.65 9.22
CA HIS A 65 -12.14 -5.48 10.04
C HIS A 65 -12.09 -6.32 11.32
N GLU A 66 -11.65 -7.58 11.25
CA GLU A 66 -11.43 -8.43 12.42
C GLU A 66 -10.40 -7.83 13.39
N ALA A 67 -9.33 -7.24 12.85
CA ALA A 67 -8.31 -6.54 13.63
C ALA A 67 -8.84 -5.23 14.25
N GLU A 68 -9.80 -4.54 13.63
CA GLU A 68 -10.49 -3.38 14.21
C GLU A 68 -11.43 -3.74 15.37
N GLU A 69 -12.01 -4.94 15.33
CA GLU A 69 -12.99 -5.43 16.31
C GLU A 69 -12.34 -6.14 17.51
N ARG A 70 -11.14 -6.72 17.33
CA ARG A 70 -10.34 -7.29 18.43
C ARG A 70 -9.39 -6.24 19.01
N PRO A 71 -9.57 -5.77 20.27
CA PRO A 71 -8.56 -4.93 20.90
C PRO A 71 -7.24 -5.70 20.98
N ALA A 72 -6.12 -5.00 20.76
CA ALA A 72 -4.78 -5.57 20.82
C ALA A 72 -4.60 -6.41 22.10
N LEU A 73 -4.32 -7.71 21.94
CA LEU A 73 -3.96 -8.58 23.04
C LEU A 73 -2.61 -8.12 23.62
N ASP A 74 -2.45 -8.29 24.94
CA ASP A 74 -1.27 -7.93 25.72
C ASP A 74 0.03 -8.37 25.01
N PRO A 75 0.97 -7.44 24.69
CA PRO A 75 2.22 -7.74 23.98
C PRO A 75 3.14 -8.77 24.66
N ARG A 76 2.83 -9.21 25.88
CA ARG A 76 3.68 -10.11 26.69
C ARG A 76 3.41 -11.60 26.50
N ALA A 77 2.50 -12.01 25.62
CA ALA A 77 1.95 -13.38 25.62
C ALA A 77 2.34 -14.33 24.47
N ALA A 78 3.31 -14.04 23.59
CA ALA A 78 3.67 -14.99 22.51
C ALA A 78 5.19 -15.16 22.29
N ALA A 79 5.62 -16.43 22.27
CA ALA A 79 7.00 -16.88 21.99
C ALA A 79 7.25 -17.05 20.45
N PRO A 80 8.51 -17.23 19.99
CA PRO A 80 9.00 -16.60 18.76
C PRO A 80 8.80 -17.45 17.48
N ARG A 81 7.98 -16.92 16.58
CA ARG A 81 8.23 -16.86 15.12
C ARG A 81 8.20 -15.39 14.78
N ALA A 82 9.06 -14.90 13.86
CA ALA A 82 9.26 -13.46 13.60
C ALA A 82 7.94 -12.68 13.77
N PRO A 83 7.80 -11.85 14.83
CA PRO A 83 6.47 -11.51 15.31
C PRO A 83 5.94 -10.39 14.43
N PHE A 84 5.11 -10.74 13.45
CA PHE A 84 4.22 -9.75 12.86
C PHE A 84 3.48 -9.05 14.01
N VAL A 85 3.45 -7.72 13.97
CA VAL A 85 2.88 -6.90 15.05
C VAL A 85 1.37 -7.13 15.16
N ASN A 86 0.71 -7.50 14.05
CA ASN A 86 -0.71 -7.84 14.04
C ASN A 86 -1.06 -8.98 13.07
N ALA A 87 -2.24 -9.59 13.29
CA ALA A 87 -2.76 -10.67 12.45
C ALA A 87 -3.02 -10.23 10.99
N SER A 88 -3.22 -8.93 10.75
CA SER A 88 -3.45 -8.38 9.41
C SER A 88 -2.21 -8.37 8.52
N GLU A 89 -1.05 -8.08 9.10
CA GLU A 89 0.23 -8.14 8.42
C GLU A 89 0.61 -9.58 8.12
N GLU A 90 0.48 -10.49 9.09
CA GLU A 90 0.80 -11.91 8.87
C GLU A 90 -0.01 -12.51 7.72
N GLU A 91 -1.31 -12.25 7.69
CA GLU A 91 -2.17 -12.77 6.64
C GLU A 91 -1.92 -12.08 5.29
N PHE A 92 -1.57 -10.79 5.26
CA PHE A 92 -1.15 -10.14 4.02
C PHE A 92 0.12 -10.76 3.44
N GLY A 93 1.12 -11.05 4.29
CA GLY A 93 2.32 -11.80 3.89
C GLY A 93 1.98 -13.17 3.28
N ARG A 94 1.08 -13.94 3.92
CA ARG A 94 0.60 -15.22 3.38
C ARG A 94 -0.10 -15.09 2.02
N ILE A 95 -0.85 -14.00 1.83
CA ILE A 95 -1.51 -13.78 0.55
C ILE A 95 -0.48 -13.43 -0.53
N LEU A 96 0.51 -12.59 -0.23
CA LEU A 96 1.61 -12.30 -1.16
C LEU A 96 2.36 -13.58 -1.54
N ASP A 97 2.64 -14.46 -0.58
CA ASP A 97 3.23 -15.79 -0.80
C ASP A 97 2.37 -16.66 -1.74
N PHE A 98 1.05 -16.69 -1.52
CA PHE A 98 0.12 -17.46 -2.37
C PHE A 98 0.16 -17.01 -3.83
N TYR A 99 0.26 -15.70 -4.07
CA TYR A 99 0.40 -15.12 -5.41
C TYR A 99 1.85 -15.09 -5.92
N GLN A 100 2.80 -15.68 -5.18
CA GLN A 100 4.23 -15.73 -5.52
C GLN A 100 4.84 -14.33 -5.75
N ILE A 101 4.31 -13.32 -5.07
CA ILE A 101 4.84 -11.96 -5.10
C ILE A 101 6.00 -11.91 -4.10
N GLU A 102 7.17 -11.43 -4.53
CA GLU A 102 8.29 -11.21 -3.60
C GLU A 102 7.99 -10.04 -2.66
N TRP A 103 8.27 -10.22 -1.37
CA TRP A 103 8.03 -9.19 -0.36
C TRP A 103 9.03 -9.22 0.79
N GLN A 104 9.11 -8.10 1.52
CA GLN A 104 9.93 -7.91 2.71
C GLN A 104 9.06 -7.26 3.81
N TYR A 105 9.10 -7.78 5.03
CA TYR A 105 8.43 -7.19 6.20
C TYR A 105 9.28 -6.08 6.81
N GLU A 106 8.67 -4.95 7.20
CA GLU A 106 9.34 -3.80 7.83
C GLU A 106 10.74 -3.51 7.21
N PRO A 107 10.83 -3.40 5.88
CA PRO A 107 12.08 -3.46 5.11
C PRO A 107 13.07 -2.36 5.52
N ARG A 108 12.56 -1.22 5.97
CA ARG A 108 13.33 -0.01 6.25
C ARG A 108 12.51 1.01 7.02
N SER A 109 13.17 1.70 7.95
CA SER A 109 12.67 2.94 8.56
C SER A 109 13.18 4.20 7.84
N PHE A 110 12.30 5.17 7.66
CA PHE A 110 12.56 6.50 7.10
C PHE A 110 12.50 7.55 8.21
N PRO A 111 13.61 8.25 8.52
CA PRO A 111 13.61 9.40 9.41
C PRO A 111 12.72 10.54 8.92
N LEU A 112 11.77 11.00 9.73
CA LEU A 112 10.84 12.09 9.37
C LEU A 112 11.14 13.40 10.09
N GLU A 113 11.67 13.30 11.31
CA GLU A 113 12.07 14.45 12.12
C GLU A 113 13.39 14.16 12.83
N GLN A 114 14.18 15.21 13.04
CA GLN A 114 15.41 15.17 13.82
C GLN A 114 15.41 16.33 14.83
N ASN A 115 16.00 16.12 16.00
CA ASN A 115 16.20 17.18 16.98
C ASN A 115 17.38 18.10 16.55
N GLY A 116 17.62 19.16 17.32
CA GLY A 116 18.73 20.10 17.07
C GLY A 116 20.13 19.50 17.19
N GLN A 117 20.25 18.25 17.65
CA GLN A 117 21.50 17.48 17.75
C GLN A 117 21.65 16.47 16.59
N GLY A 118 20.68 16.41 15.66
CA GLY A 118 20.68 15.51 14.51
C GLY A 118 20.13 14.10 14.81
N GLU A 119 19.60 13.86 16.01
CA GLU A 119 19.04 12.56 16.37
C GLU A 119 17.61 12.43 15.85
N VAL A 120 17.27 11.27 15.29
CA VAL A 120 15.93 11.00 14.74
C VAL A 120 14.89 10.93 15.86
N THR A 121 13.92 11.84 15.85
CA THR A 121 12.83 11.90 16.85
C THR A 121 11.54 11.28 16.35
N GLU A 122 11.36 11.21 15.03
CA GLU A 122 10.21 10.55 14.42
C GLU A 122 10.67 9.79 13.17
N SER A 123 10.20 8.54 13.03
CA SER A 123 10.40 7.74 11.83
C SER A 123 9.08 7.13 11.34
N PHE A 124 9.13 6.65 10.10
CA PHE A 124 8.08 5.87 9.45
C PHE A 124 8.67 4.59 8.89
N THR A 125 8.10 3.44 9.25
CA THR A 125 8.47 2.13 8.73
C THR A 125 7.24 1.58 8.02
N PRO A 126 7.27 1.40 6.69
CA PRO A 126 6.19 0.74 5.97
C PRO A 126 6.10 -0.73 6.38
N ASP A 127 4.89 -1.28 6.41
CA ASP A 127 4.66 -2.67 6.80
C ASP A 127 5.32 -3.67 5.82
N PHE A 128 5.28 -3.39 4.51
CA PHE A 128 5.87 -4.25 3.47
C PHE A 128 6.61 -3.48 2.39
N TYR A 129 7.52 -4.15 1.70
CA TYR A 129 8.07 -3.72 0.40
C TYR A 129 8.01 -4.87 -0.59
N LEU A 130 7.60 -4.58 -1.83
CA LEU A 130 7.56 -5.52 -2.93
C LEU A 130 8.70 -5.19 -3.91
N PRO A 131 9.86 -5.88 -3.85
CA PRO A 131 11.06 -5.48 -4.61
C PRO A 131 10.85 -5.47 -6.12
N GLN A 132 10.08 -6.42 -6.65
CA GLN A 132 9.76 -6.54 -8.07
C GLN A 132 9.05 -5.30 -8.64
N PHE A 133 8.35 -4.56 -7.78
CA PHE A 133 7.55 -3.39 -8.17
C PHE A 133 8.09 -2.09 -7.57
N ASP A 134 9.15 -2.16 -6.78
CA ASP A 134 9.73 -1.03 -6.05
C ASP A 134 8.67 -0.21 -5.29
N VAL A 135 7.75 -0.89 -4.61
CA VAL A 135 6.64 -0.26 -3.88
C VAL A 135 6.61 -0.69 -2.42
N TYR A 136 6.49 0.29 -1.54
CA TYR A 136 6.22 0.11 -0.12
C TYR A 136 4.72 0.10 0.12
N ILE A 137 4.27 -0.80 0.97
CA ILE A 137 2.87 -0.96 1.34
C ILE A 137 2.69 -0.66 2.83
N GLU A 138 1.68 0.14 3.14
CA GLU A 138 1.21 0.40 4.50
C GLU A 138 -0.23 -0.11 4.62
N LEU A 139 -0.46 -1.05 5.54
CA LEU A 139 -1.80 -1.49 5.94
C LEU A 139 -2.34 -0.54 7.02
N THR A 140 -3.60 -0.11 6.87
CA THR A 140 -4.25 0.76 7.86
C THR A 140 -5.67 0.27 8.14
N THR A 141 -5.84 -0.28 9.34
CA THR A 141 -7.11 -0.60 10.01
C THR A 141 -7.68 0.59 10.80
N LEU A 142 -7.01 1.75 10.81
CA LEU A 142 -7.28 2.75 11.84
C LEU A 142 -8.66 3.41 11.66
N LYS A 143 -9.48 3.37 12.73
CA LYS A 143 -10.63 4.26 12.93
C LYS A 143 -10.18 5.72 12.81
N GLN A 144 -11.07 6.60 12.32
CA GLN A 144 -10.79 7.97 11.86
C GLN A 144 -9.93 8.84 12.81
N ASP A 145 -9.91 8.57 14.12
CA ASP A 145 -9.20 9.39 15.11
C ASP A 145 -7.67 9.18 15.13
N LEU A 146 -7.17 7.97 14.78
CA LEU A 146 -5.73 7.66 14.72
C LEU A 146 -5.09 7.99 13.37
N VAL A 147 -5.94 8.30 12.37
CA VAL A 147 -5.54 8.67 11.01
C VAL A 147 -4.75 9.97 10.99
N THR A 148 -4.96 10.91 11.92
CA THR A 148 -4.30 12.22 11.90
C THR A 148 -2.78 12.12 12.07
N ARG A 149 -2.30 11.32 13.04
CA ARG A 149 -0.85 11.14 13.26
C ARG A 149 -0.22 10.33 12.13
N LYS A 150 -0.86 9.24 11.69
CA LYS A 150 -0.33 8.41 10.60
C LYS A 150 -0.33 9.17 9.26
N ASN A 151 -1.38 9.94 8.95
CA ASN A 151 -1.43 10.80 7.77
C ASN A 151 -0.40 11.91 7.81
N ARG A 152 -0.11 12.50 8.98
CA ARG A 152 0.98 13.47 9.11
C ARG A 152 2.31 12.82 8.73
N LYS A 153 2.61 11.62 9.26
CA LYS A 153 3.82 10.87 8.91
C LYS A 153 3.89 10.54 7.43
N ILE A 154 2.80 10.06 6.83
CA ILE A 154 2.72 9.75 5.39
C ILE A 154 2.95 11.00 4.53
N ARG A 155 2.32 12.14 4.87
CA ARG A 155 2.56 13.41 4.17
C ARG A 155 4.02 13.83 4.30
N ARG A 156 4.58 13.73 5.51
CA ARG A 156 5.99 14.08 5.76
C ARG A 156 6.95 13.17 5.01
N LEU A 157 6.66 11.87 4.92
CA LEU A 157 7.41 10.92 4.11
C LEU A 157 7.41 11.36 2.63
N ARG A 158 6.24 11.69 2.08
CA ARG A 158 6.12 12.13 0.69
C ARG A 158 6.87 13.43 0.41
N GLU A 159 6.90 14.35 1.38
CA GLU A 159 7.68 15.58 1.28
C GLU A 159 9.19 15.33 1.30
N LEU A 160 9.69 14.49 2.22
CA LEU A 160 11.12 14.25 2.42
C LEU A 160 11.70 13.23 1.45
N TYR A 161 10.88 12.27 1.02
CA TYR A 161 11.26 11.15 0.18
C TYR A 161 10.29 11.00 -1.00
N PRO A 162 10.27 11.96 -1.93
CA PRO A 162 9.33 11.95 -3.05
C PRO A 162 9.51 10.75 -3.99
N ALA A 163 10.69 10.12 -4.00
CA ALA A 163 10.96 8.91 -4.79
C ALA A 163 10.51 7.61 -4.10
N VAL A 164 10.02 7.68 -2.85
CA VAL A 164 9.53 6.51 -2.13
C VAL A 164 8.09 6.24 -2.53
N ASN A 165 7.89 5.12 -3.22
CA ASN A 165 6.58 4.70 -3.70
C ASN A 165 5.79 4.06 -2.55
N LEU A 166 5.03 4.85 -1.80
CA LEU A 166 4.20 4.34 -0.71
C LEU A 166 2.73 4.23 -1.13
N LYS A 167 2.19 3.01 -1.10
CA LYS A 167 0.75 2.75 -1.22
C LYS A 167 0.16 2.40 0.14
N VAL A 168 -0.93 3.09 0.49
CA VAL A 168 -1.64 2.89 1.76
C VAL A 168 -2.97 2.19 1.49
N PHE A 169 -3.20 1.04 2.13
CA PHE A 169 -4.46 0.31 2.06
C PHE A 169 -5.31 0.60 3.30
N TYR A 170 -6.37 1.41 3.11
CA TYR A 170 -7.35 1.71 4.15
C TYR A 170 -8.48 0.67 4.12
N GLY A 171 -8.66 -0.08 5.21
CA GLY A 171 -9.66 -1.17 5.28
C GLY A 171 -11.10 -0.74 4.96
N ARG A 172 -11.48 0.50 5.30
CA ARG A 172 -12.85 1.03 5.09
C ARG A 172 -13.08 1.70 3.73
N ASP A 173 -12.04 2.30 3.13
CA ASP A 173 -12.18 3.10 1.91
C ASP A 173 -11.97 2.28 0.64
N TYR A 174 -11.41 1.07 0.78
CA TYR A 174 -11.11 0.23 -0.37
C TYR A 174 -12.34 -0.38 -1.04
N ARG A 175 -13.37 -0.79 -0.28
CA ARG A 175 -14.63 -1.27 -0.85
C ARG A 175 -15.36 -0.20 -1.65
N LYS A 176 -15.39 1.05 -1.17
CA LYS A 176 -16.00 2.17 -1.91
C LYS A 176 -15.24 2.46 -3.21
N LEU A 177 -13.92 2.28 -3.21
CA LEU A 177 -13.10 2.33 -4.42
C LEU A 177 -13.55 1.22 -5.39
N LEU A 178 -13.53 -0.04 -4.95
CA LEU A 178 -13.91 -1.19 -5.78
C LEU A 178 -15.36 -1.14 -6.29
N GLU A 179 -16.32 -0.74 -5.45
CA GLU A 179 -17.73 -0.54 -5.82
C GLU A 179 -17.90 0.60 -6.82
N ARG A 180 -17.17 1.71 -6.64
CA ARG A 180 -17.20 2.85 -7.57
C ARG A 180 -16.72 2.44 -8.97
N PHE A 181 -15.81 1.48 -9.04
CA PHE A 181 -15.22 0.97 -10.29
C PHE A 181 -15.86 -0.35 -10.76
N GLY A 182 -16.97 -0.78 -10.14
CA GLY A 182 -17.71 -1.98 -10.54
C GLY A 182 -16.99 -3.31 -10.31
N ILE A 183 -15.86 -3.30 -9.58
CA ILE A 183 -15.02 -4.47 -9.31
C ILE A 183 -15.68 -5.40 -8.29
N VAL A 184 -16.48 -4.85 -7.36
CA VAL A 184 -17.31 -5.61 -6.42
C VAL A 184 -18.73 -5.05 -6.39
N GLN A 185 -19.72 -5.91 -6.20
CA GLN A 185 -21.11 -5.47 -6.12
C GLN A 185 -21.40 -4.77 -4.79
N LYS A 186 -22.22 -3.70 -4.84
CA LYS A 186 -22.85 -3.16 -3.64
C LYS A 186 -23.72 -4.24 -3.01
N GLN A 187 -23.46 -4.56 -1.74
CA GLN A 187 -24.38 -5.37 -0.93
C GLN A 187 -25.55 -4.50 -0.47
#